data_AF-A0A3B8K702-F1
#
_entry.id   AF-A0A3B8K702-F1
#
_cell.length_a   1.000
_cell.length_b   1.000
_cell.length_c   1.000
_cell.angle_alpha   90.00
_cell.angle_beta   90.00
_cell.angle_gamma   90.00
#
_symmetry.space_group_name_H-M   'P 1'
#
loop_
_entity.id
_entity.type
_entity.pdbx_description
1 polymer ?
#
loop_
_entity_poly.entity_id
_entity_poly.type
_entity_poly.pdbx_seq_one_letter_code
_entity_poly.pdbx_strand_id
1 'polypeptide(L)'
;MALMIWLLGLADVWLTNYGLQLGVINEGNPVMAYFFQLNPTWAIVFSLSISAVLLYFLQRLCLHTMLAKKALRGLLLVRIFVIVLHLNWLYQHYYL
;
A
#
# COMPACT_ATOMS: atom_id res chain seq x y z
N MET A 1 -3.20 14.67 4.08
CA MET A 1 -2.02 13.77 4.10
C MET A 1 -2.39 12.35 4.55
N ALA A 2 -2.92 12.14 5.76
CA ALA A 2 -3.33 10.79 6.20
C ALA A 2 -4.35 10.12 5.25
N LEU A 3 -5.38 10.83 4.82
CA LEU A 3 -6.34 10.33 3.83
C LEU A 3 -5.67 9.93 2.50
N MET A 4 -4.73 10.74 1.99
CA MET A 4 -3.99 10.40 0.77
C MET A 4 -3.15 9.14 0.95
N ILE A 5 -2.47 8.99 2.09
CA ILE A 5 -1.70 7.78 2.40
C ILE A 5 -2.63 6.56 2.45
N TRP A 6 -3.81 6.70 3.03
CA TRP A 6 -4.81 5.63 3.09
C TRP A 6 -5.31 5.24 1.69
N LEU A 7 -5.66 6.22 0.85
CA LEU A 7 -6.10 5.98 -0.52
C LEU A 7 -5.00 5.35 -1.38
N LEU A 8 -3.75 5.80 -1.24
CA LEU A 8 -2.62 5.17 -1.92
C LEU A 8 -2.38 3.74 -1.42
N GLY A 9 -2.62 3.46 -0.14
CA GLY A 9 -2.58 2.11 0.40
C GLY A 9 -3.66 1.21 -0.20
N LEU A 10 -4.87 1.73 -0.42
CA LEU A 10 -5.93 1.00 -1.12
C LEU A 10 -5.55 0.70 -2.57
N ALA A 11 -5.04 1.70 -3.29
CA ALA A 11 -4.58 1.54 -4.66
C ALA A 11 -3.44 0.51 -4.77
N ASP A 12 -2.48 0.56 -3.85
CA ASP A 12 -1.34 -0.36 -3.79
C ASP A 12 -1.79 -1.83 -3.63
N VAL A 13 -2.70 -2.11 -2.69
CA VAL A 13 -3.21 -3.47 -2.48
C VAL A 13 -4.05 -3.94 -3.67
N TRP A 14 -4.82 -3.05 -4.27
CA TRP A 14 -5.61 -3.37 -5.47
C TRP A 14 -4.72 -3.69 -6.68
N LEU A 15 -3.71 -2.87 -6.94
CA LEU A 15 -2.72 -3.10 -8.01
C LEU A 15 -1.90 -4.37 -7.76
N THR A 16 -1.55 -4.63 -6.50
CA THR A 16 -0.86 -5.87 -6.12
C THR A 16 -1.72 -7.09 -6.41
N ASN A 17 -2.99 -7.10 -5.99
CA ASN A 17 -3.91 -8.19 -6.33
C ASN A 17 -4.02 -8.38 -7.85
N TYR A 18 -4.15 -7.28 -8.58
CA TYR A 18 -4.27 -7.31 -10.02
C TYR A 18 -3.02 -7.91 -10.70
N GLY A 19 -1.83 -7.52 -10.26
CA GLY A 19 -0.58 -8.08 -10.79
C GLY A 19 -0.32 -9.53 -10.42
N LEU A 20 -0.76 -9.95 -9.23
CA LEU A 20 -0.74 -11.35 -8.84
C LEU A 20 -1.66 -12.18 -9.75
N GLN A 21 -2.86 -11.68 -10.06
CA GLN A 21 -3.80 -12.35 -10.96
C GLN A 21 -3.27 -12.45 -12.40
N LEU A 22 -2.50 -11.46 -12.85
CA LEU A 22 -1.84 -11.47 -14.15
C LEU A 22 -0.54 -12.30 -14.16
N GLY A 23 -0.05 -12.77 -13.00
CA GLY A 23 1.12 -13.64 -12.90
C GLY A 23 2.47 -12.97 -13.16
N VAL A 24 2.54 -11.66 -12.98
CA VAL A 24 3.65 -10.81 -13.46
C VAL A 24 4.40 -10.09 -12.34
N ILE A 25 3.87 -10.13 -11.14
CA ILE A 25 4.58 -9.80 -9.91
C ILE A 25 4.42 -10.94 -8.92
N ASN A 26 5.35 -11.03 -7.97
CA ASN A 26 5.24 -11.89 -6.79
C ASN A 26 5.19 -11.00 -5.54
N GLU A 27 4.30 -11.34 -4.61
CA GLU A 27 4.19 -10.63 -3.33
C GLU A 27 5.38 -11.00 -2.44
N GLY A 28 6.23 -10.01 -2.15
CA GLY A 28 7.43 -10.19 -1.33
C GLY A 28 7.15 -10.25 0.17
N ASN A 29 6.00 -9.75 0.63
CA ASN A 29 5.61 -9.84 2.03
C ASN A 29 4.92 -11.20 2.30
N PRO A 30 5.54 -12.12 3.08
CA PRO A 30 5.01 -13.47 3.26
C PRO A 30 3.64 -13.49 3.94
N VAL A 31 3.33 -12.50 4.79
CA VAL A 31 2.03 -12.39 5.45
C VAL A 31 0.96 -11.98 4.43
N MET A 32 1.25 -10.99 3.59
CA MET A 32 0.31 -10.58 2.53
C MET A 32 0.15 -11.68 1.49
N ALA A 33 1.23 -12.38 1.11
CA ALA A 33 1.18 -13.49 0.18
C ALA A 33 0.25 -14.59 0.69
N TYR A 34 0.33 -14.95 1.98
CA TYR A 34 -0.58 -15.90 2.61
C TYR A 34 -2.05 -15.45 2.53
N PHE A 35 -2.34 -14.17 2.83
CA PHE A 35 -3.71 -13.67 2.72
C PHE A 35 -4.22 -13.63 1.27
N PHE A 36 -3.39 -13.24 0.30
CA PHE A 36 -3.76 -13.25 -1.11
C PHE A 36 -4.05 -14.67 -1.63
N GLN A 37 -3.31 -15.67 -1.17
CA GLN A 37 -3.55 -17.07 -1.52
C GLN A 37 -4.85 -17.61 -0.93
N LEU A 38 -5.21 -17.22 0.29
CA LEU A 38 -6.47 -17.64 0.92
C LEU A 38 -7.69 -16.98 0.25
N ASN A 39 -7.70 -15.65 0.22
CA ASN A 39 -8.73 -14.87 -0.43
C ASN A 39 -8.23 -13.42 -0.57
N PRO A 40 -8.18 -12.85 -1.79
CA PRO A 40 -7.80 -11.46 -2.01
C PRO A 40 -8.55 -10.43 -1.15
N THR A 41 -9.82 -10.69 -0.84
CA THR A 41 -10.61 -9.81 0.03
C THR A 41 -10.04 -9.74 1.44
N TRP A 42 -9.51 -10.84 2.00
CA TRP A 42 -8.87 -10.83 3.32
C TRP A 42 -7.60 -9.99 3.32
N ALA A 43 -6.79 -10.06 2.26
CA ALA A 43 -5.59 -9.23 2.11
C ALA A 43 -5.93 -7.73 2.08
N ILE A 44 -6.98 -7.36 1.33
CA ILE A 44 -7.48 -5.98 1.26
C ILE A 44 -7.96 -5.51 2.63
N VAL A 45 -8.84 -6.27 3.29
CA VAL A 45 -9.38 -5.91 4.60
C VAL A 45 -8.25 -5.77 5.63
N PHE A 46 -7.36 -6.76 5.73
CA PHE A 46 -6.24 -6.75 6.67
C PHE A 46 -5.34 -5.53 6.48
N SER A 47 -4.93 -5.25 5.24
CA SER A 47 -4.05 -4.12 4.93
C SER A 47 -4.72 -2.76 5.22
N LEU A 48 -6.01 -2.62 4.89
CA LEU A 48 -6.77 -1.39 5.17
C LEU A 48 -6.99 -1.18 6.66
N SER A 49 -7.31 -2.23 7.41
CA SER A 49 -7.51 -2.16 8.87
C SER A 49 -6.21 -1.75 9.59
N ILE A 50 -5.09 -2.39 9.25
CA ILE A 50 -3.79 -2.04 9.84
C ILE A 50 -3.40 -0.61 9.47
N SER A 51 -3.54 -0.23 8.21
CA SER A 51 -3.21 1.12 7.75
C SER A 51 -4.08 2.18 8.44
N ALA A 52 -5.38 1.92 8.63
CA ALA A 52 -6.28 2.82 9.34
C ALA A 52 -5.90 2.98 10.81
N VAL A 53 -5.61 1.88 11.52
CA VAL A 53 -5.18 1.93 12.92
C VAL A 53 -3.87 2.69 13.07
N LEU A 54 -2.87 2.36 12.24
CA LEU A 54 -1.58 3.04 12.26
C LEU A 54 -1.72 4.54 11.98
N LEU A 55 -2.48 4.92 10.95
CA LEU A 55 -2.71 6.33 10.61
C LEU A 55 -3.46 7.06 11.72
N TYR A 56 -4.43 6.43 12.38
CA TYR A 56 -5.12 7.01 13.53
C TYR A 56 -4.13 7.37 14.65
N PHE A 57 -3.27 6.42 15.05
CA PHE A 57 -2.26 6.67 16.08
C PHE A 57 -1.22 7.70 15.63
N LEU A 58 -0.73 7.61 14.39
CA LEU A 58 0.25 8.56 13.87
C LEU A 58 -0.31 9.98 13.79
N GLN A 59 -1.58 10.14 13.44
CA GLN A 59 -2.24 11.44 13.42
C GLN A 59 -2.38 12.04 14.82
N ARG A 60 -2.70 11.23 15.83
CA ARG A 60 -2.71 11.65 17.24
C ARG A 60 -1.32 12.11 17.71
N LEU A 61 -0.27 11.37 17.37
CA LEU A 61 1.11 11.72 17.72
C LEU A 61 1.64 12.94 16.93
N CYS A 62 1.12 13.17 15.72
CA CYS A 62 1.50 14.28 14.86
C CYS A 62 1.15 15.66 15.41
N LEU A 63 0.18 15.73 16.32
CA LEU A 63 -0.18 16.96 17.03
C LEU A 63 0.95 17.44 17.95
N HIS A 64 1.83 16.53 18.37
CA HIS A 64 2.83 16.81 19.41
C HIS A 64 4.28 16.89 18.90
N THR A 65 4.60 16.35 17.71
CA THR A 65 6.00 16.26 17.26
C THR A 65 6.21 16.59 15.78
N MET A 66 7.29 17.33 15.48
CA MET A 66 7.74 17.60 14.10
C MET A 66 8.28 16.34 13.42
N LEU A 67 8.78 15.38 14.20
CA LEU A 67 9.27 14.10 13.70
C LEU A 67 8.15 13.29 13.03
N ALA A 68 6.98 13.20 13.66
CA ALA A 68 5.82 12.50 13.10
C ALA A 68 5.36 13.13 11.76
N LYS A 69 5.43 14.46 11.63
CA LYS A 69 5.12 15.16 10.36
C LYS A 69 6.11 14.78 9.25
N LYS A 70 7.41 14.68 9.57
CA LYS A 70 8.44 14.21 8.62
C LYS A 70 8.23 12.75 8.23
N ALA A 71 7.91 11.88 9.21
CA ALA A 71 7.63 10.47 8.97
C ALA A 71 6.43 10.28 8.03
N LEU A 72 5.33 11.02 8.22
CA LEU A 72 4.17 10.97 7.31
C LEU A 72 4.52 11.41 5.88
N ARG A 73 5.36 12.44 5.72
CA ARG A 73 5.82 12.86 4.39
C ARG A 73 6.68 11.79 3.73
N GLY A 74 7.59 11.19 4.48
CA GLY A 74 8.39 10.05 4.00
C GLY A 74 7.52 8.87 3.57
N LEU A 75 6.53 8.51 4.39
CA LEU A 75 5.57 7.46 4.08
C LEU A 75 4.77 7.76 2.81
N LEU A 76 4.33 9.02 2.62
CA LEU A 76 3.65 9.44 1.40
C LEU A 76 4.54 9.28 0.16
N LEU A 77 5.82 9.69 0.23
CA LEU A 77 6.77 9.55 -0.88
C LEU A 77 7.01 8.09 -1.24
N VAL A 78 7.20 7.22 -0.24
CA VAL A 78 7.36 5.78 -0.47
C VAL A 78 6.12 5.20 -1.15
N ARG A 79 4.92 5.56 -0.70
CA ARG A 79 3.67 5.09 -1.32
C ARG A 79 3.54 5.55 -2.77
N ILE A 80 3.84 6.81 -3.07
CA ILE A 80 3.83 7.32 -4.45
C ILE A 80 4.82 6.54 -5.31
N PHE A 81 6.04 6.31 -4.81
CA PHE A 81 7.06 5.54 -5.52
C PHE A 81 6.59 4.11 -5.83
N VAL A 82 5.98 3.42 -4.88
CA VAL A 82 5.42 2.06 -5.09
C VAL A 82 4.32 2.07 -6.15
N ILE A 83 3.42 3.05 -6.14
CA ILE A 83 2.39 3.18 -7.18
C ILE A 83 3.01 3.37 -8.57
N VAL A 84 4.07 4.18 -8.68
CA VAL A 84 4.79 4.35 -9.96
C VAL A 84 5.39 3.03 -10.44
N LEU A 85 5.93 2.20 -9.53
CA LEU A 85 6.41 0.86 -9.89
C LEU A 85 5.30 -0.04 -10.43
N HIS A 86 4.13 -0.06 -9.79
CA HIS A 86 2.97 -0.80 -10.30
C HIS A 86 2.56 -0.35 -11.69
N LEU A 87 2.50 0.97 -11.92
CA LEU A 87 2.16 1.52 -13.24
C LEU A 87 3.20 1.16 -14.30
N ASN A 88 4.49 1.20 -13.95
CA ASN A 88 5.55 0.81 -14.87
C ASN A 88 5.47 -0.68 -15.24
N TRP A 89 5.24 -1.55 -14.26
CA TRP A 89 5.05 -2.97 -14.51
C TRP A 89 3.82 -3.21 -15.41
N LEU A 90 2.68 -2.56 -15.14
CA LEU A 90 1.49 -2.64 -16.00
C LEU A 90 1.76 -2.18 -17.42
N TYR A 91 2.49 -1.07 -17.58
CA TYR A 91 2.89 -0.57 -18.89
C TYR A 91 3.73 -1.60 -19.65
N GLN A 92 4.71 -2.22 -18.99
CA GLN A 92 5.52 -3.28 -19.60
C GLN A 92 4.69 -4.49 -20.00
N HIS A 93 3.70 -4.90 -19.20
CA HIS A 93 2.87 -6.07 -19.51
C HIS A 93 1.94 -5.87 -20.72
N TYR A 94 1.42 -4.66 -20.92
CA TYR A 94 0.46 -4.37 -22.00
C TYR A 94 1.10 -3.94 -23.32
N TYR A 95 2.29 -3.33 -23.28
CA TYR A 95 2.88 -2.65 -24.44
C TYR A 95 4.23 -3.24 -24.89
N LEU A 96 4.82 -4.18 -24.15
CA LEU A 96 6.04 -4.90 -24.53
C LEU A 96 5.77 -6.41 -24.58
#